data_AF-A0A954CE55-F1
#
_entry.id   AF-A0A954CE55-F1
#
_cell.length_a   1.000
_cell.length_b   1.000
_cell.length_c   1.000
_cell.angle_alpha   90.00
_cell.angle_beta   90.00
_cell.angle_gamma   90.00
#
_symmetry.space_group_name_H-M   'P 1'
#
loop_
_entity.id
_entity.type
_entity.pdbx_description
1 polymer ?
#
loop_
_entity_poly.entity_id
_entity_poly.type
_entity_poly.pdbx_seq_one_letter_code
_entity_poly.pdbx_strand_id
1 'polypeptide(L)'
;SIDPGQTSAAISNLVGGLEAELAGSRAELAQALSYLDESSATVRGLQARISAIEQQIEIERARITGGEEAMVGTLGEFNRLTLEVELATQALASSLASFEAAVNEMQRQSVNMLVVSPPHLPDAATYPRRAVDTALVALCALMVFTIVYLFASAIRDHMF
;
A
#
# COMPACT_ATOMS: atom_id res chain seq x y z
N SER A 1 3.61 -59.53 20.72
CA SER A 1 4.27 -58.37 21.37
C SER A 1 4.49 -57.35 20.30
N ILE A 2 3.79 -56.22 20.32
CA ILE A 2 4.03 -55.11 19.38
C ILE A 2 5.25 -54.37 19.92
N ASP A 3 6.32 -54.31 19.14
CA ASP A 3 7.58 -53.70 19.55
C ASP A 3 7.38 -52.18 19.75
N PRO A 4 7.61 -51.64 20.96
CA PRO A 4 7.44 -50.21 21.24
C PRO A 4 8.32 -49.33 20.34
N GLY A 5 9.51 -49.81 19.96
CA GLY A 5 10.45 -49.10 19.09
C GLY A 5 9.96 -48.93 17.65
N GLN A 6 9.32 -49.94 17.08
CA GLN A 6 8.77 -49.85 15.71
C GLN A 6 7.55 -48.92 15.63
N THR A 7 6.76 -48.88 16.72
CA THR A 7 5.59 -47.99 16.82
C THR A 7 6.03 -46.53 16.97
N SER A 8 7.06 -46.27 17.77
CA SER A 8 7.61 -44.91 17.94
C SER A 8 8.19 -44.34 16.64
N ALA A 9 8.99 -45.13 15.90
CA ALA A 9 9.56 -44.68 14.63
C ALA A 9 8.49 -44.39 13.55
N ALA A 10 7.42 -45.17 13.51
CA ALA A 10 6.30 -44.93 12.61
C ALA A 10 5.55 -43.62 12.93
N ILE A 11 5.34 -43.33 14.22
CA ILE A 11 4.68 -42.08 14.64
C ILE A 11 5.60 -40.87 14.38
N SER A 12 6.92 -40.98 14.62
CA SER A 12 7.86 -39.90 14.30
C SER A 12 7.89 -39.56 12.81
N ASN A 13 7.84 -40.56 11.92
CA ASN A 13 7.73 -40.33 10.48
C ASN A 13 6.40 -39.65 10.10
N LEU A 14 5.29 -40.02 10.75
CA LEU A 14 3.99 -39.39 10.53
C LEU A 14 4.01 -37.91 10.96
N VAL A 15 4.56 -37.63 12.15
CA VAL A 15 4.73 -36.25 12.65
C VAL A 15 5.58 -35.42 11.68
N GLY A 16 6.70 -35.96 11.18
CA GLY A 16 7.53 -35.27 10.18
C GLY A 16 6.77 -34.96 8.88
N GLY A 17 5.87 -35.85 8.44
CA GLY A 17 5.00 -35.61 7.28
C GLY A 17 4.00 -34.48 7.54
N LEU A 18 3.35 -34.47 8.71
CA LEU A 18 2.41 -33.42 9.11
C LEU A 18 3.11 -32.05 9.27
N GLU A 19 4.34 -32.03 9.80
CA GLU A 19 5.14 -30.80 9.89
C GLU A 19 5.50 -30.22 8.51
N ALA A 20 5.79 -31.08 7.54
CA ALA A 20 5.99 -30.65 6.15
C ALA A 20 4.71 -30.06 5.53
N GLU A 21 3.55 -30.67 5.79
CA GLU A 21 2.26 -30.16 5.34
C GLU A 21 1.88 -28.84 6.01
N LEU A 22 2.19 -28.69 7.30
CA LEU A 22 2.02 -27.45 8.06
C LEU A 22 2.87 -26.33 7.47
N ALA A 23 4.14 -26.60 7.17
CA ALA A 23 5.04 -25.64 6.54
C ALA A 23 4.52 -25.17 5.18
N GLY A 24 4.03 -26.10 4.34
CA GLY A 24 3.40 -25.77 3.06
C GLY A 24 2.15 -24.91 3.24
N SER A 25 1.25 -25.28 4.14
CA SER A 25 0.00 -24.55 4.40
C SER A 25 0.25 -23.14 4.94
N ARG A 26 1.28 -22.94 5.78
CA ARG A 26 1.71 -21.62 6.26
C ARG A 26 2.30 -20.76 5.15
N ALA A 27 3.07 -21.36 4.24
CA ALA A 27 3.58 -20.65 3.07
C ALA A 27 2.44 -20.18 2.14
N GLU A 28 1.45 -21.05 1.90
CA GLU A 28 0.23 -20.70 1.16
C GLU A 28 -0.56 -19.57 1.83
N LEU A 29 -0.70 -19.61 3.16
CA LEU A 29 -1.34 -18.54 3.93
C LEU A 29 -0.60 -17.21 3.79
N ALA A 30 0.74 -17.22 3.92
CA ALA A 30 1.56 -16.03 3.76
C ALA A 30 1.45 -15.45 2.34
N GLN A 31 1.43 -16.33 1.33
CA GLN A 31 1.20 -15.93 -0.05
C GLN A 31 -0.20 -15.30 -0.20
N ALA A 32 -1.25 -15.94 0.32
CA ALA A 32 -2.62 -15.46 0.25
C ALA A 32 -2.78 -14.07 0.89
N LEU A 33 -2.17 -13.83 2.05
CA LEU A 33 -2.20 -12.55 2.75
C LEU A 33 -1.47 -11.42 1.98
N SER A 34 -0.63 -11.74 1.00
CA SER A 34 0.01 -10.71 0.16
C SER A 34 -0.93 -10.06 -0.86
N TYR A 35 -2.08 -10.70 -1.16
CA TYR A 35 -3.03 -10.20 -2.15
C TYR A 35 -4.52 -10.35 -1.76
N LEU A 36 -4.83 -11.00 -0.63
CA LEU A 36 -6.19 -11.14 -0.08
C LEU A 36 -6.27 -10.54 1.32
N ASP A 37 -7.46 -10.03 1.66
CA ASP A 37 -7.79 -9.65 3.03
C ASP A 37 -7.80 -10.86 3.96
N GLU A 38 -7.42 -10.62 5.21
CA GLU A 38 -7.40 -11.62 6.28
C GLU A 38 -8.80 -12.19 6.57
N SER A 39 -9.85 -11.40 6.31
CA SER A 39 -11.25 -11.81 6.45
C SER A 39 -11.79 -12.58 5.24
N SER A 40 -10.97 -12.87 4.23
CA SER A 40 -11.41 -13.64 3.07
C SER A 40 -11.70 -15.11 3.45
N ALA A 41 -12.67 -15.72 2.76
CA ALA A 41 -13.00 -17.13 3.00
C ALA A 41 -11.80 -18.06 2.75
N THR A 42 -10.95 -17.71 1.78
CA THR A 42 -9.71 -18.42 1.45
C THR A 42 -8.73 -18.41 2.62
N VAL A 43 -8.45 -17.24 3.19
CA VAL A 43 -7.54 -17.10 4.34
C VAL A 43 -8.07 -17.86 5.55
N ARG A 44 -9.36 -17.73 5.87
CA ARG A 44 -9.98 -18.49 6.97
C ARG A 44 -9.89 -20.00 6.77
N GLY A 45 -10.06 -20.48 5.53
CA GLY A 45 -9.92 -21.89 5.19
C GLY A 45 -8.50 -22.40 5.44
N LEU A 46 -7.48 -21.64 5.03
CA LEU A 46 -6.08 -21.95 5.28
C LEU A 46 -5.74 -21.95 6.77
N GLN A 47 -6.22 -20.96 7.53
CA GLN A 47 -6.05 -20.90 8.98
C GLN A 47 -6.69 -22.11 9.69
N ALA A 48 -7.92 -22.48 9.29
CA ALA A 48 -8.59 -23.65 9.86
C ALA A 48 -7.84 -24.96 9.55
N ARG A 49 -7.30 -25.10 8.33
CA ARG A 49 -6.47 -26.24 7.95
C ARG A 49 -5.19 -26.31 8.78
N ILE A 50 -4.48 -25.19 8.94
CA ILE A 50 -3.28 -25.09 9.78
C ILE A 50 -3.60 -25.54 11.21
N SER A 51 -4.69 -25.03 11.79
CA SER A 51 -5.10 -25.40 13.14
C SER A 51 -5.41 -26.90 13.28
N ALA A 52 -6.04 -27.51 12.27
CA ALA A 52 -6.32 -28.94 12.27
C ALA A 52 -5.04 -29.79 12.20
N ILE A 53 -4.07 -29.39 11.37
CA ILE A 53 -2.78 -30.09 11.26
C ILE A 53 -1.99 -29.97 12.57
N GLU A 54 -1.97 -28.79 13.19
CA GLU A 54 -1.33 -28.56 14.49
C GLU A 54 -1.93 -29.45 15.59
N GLN A 55 -3.26 -29.52 15.67
CA GLN A 55 -3.93 -30.42 16.61
C GLN A 55 -3.55 -31.89 16.39
N GLN A 56 -3.44 -32.31 15.13
CA GLN A 56 -3.09 -33.68 14.80
C GLN A 56 -1.63 -34.01 15.17
N ILE A 57 -0.71 -33.07 14.98
CA ILE A 57 0.69 -33.19 15.43
C ILE A 57 0.75 -33.39 16.94
N GLU A 58 0.00 -32.61 17.71
CA GLU A 58 -0.02 -32.73 19.18
C GLU A 58 -0.59 -34.07 19.66
N ILE A 59 -1.64 -34.58 19.01
CA ILE A 59 -2.20 -35.90 19.32
C ILE A 59 -1.16 -37.00 19.09
N GLU A 60 -0.45 -36.97 17.96
CA GLU A 60 0.55 -37.98 17.62
C GLU A 60 1.82 -37.85 18.49
N ARG A 61 2.24 -36.63 18.84
CA ARG A 61 3.33 -36.39 19.80
C ARG A 61 2.98 -36.92 21.19
N ALA A 62 1.77 -36.66 21.67
CA ALA A 62 1.28 -37.18 22.95
C ALA A 62 1.29 -38.72 22.99
N ARG A 63 1.07 -39.36 21.84
CA ARG A 63 1.10 -40.81 21.68
C ARG A 63 2.52 -41.41 21.77
N ILE A 64 3.55 -40.66 21.36
CA ILE A 64 4.96 -41.04 21.54
C ILE A 64 5.37 -40.90 23.01
N THR A 65 4.85 -39.89 23.72
CA THR A 65 5.23 -39.57 25.12
C THR A 65 4.51 -40.41 26.19
N GLY A 66 3.75 -41.43 25.78
CA GLY A 66 2.91 -42.27 26.64
C GLY A 66 3.65 -43.26 27.56
N GLY A 67 4.53 -42.75 28.43
CA GLY A 67 5.02 -43.41 29.64
C GLY A 67 5.12 -42.36 30.76
N GLU A 68 4.44 -42.60 31.87
CA GLU A 68 3.99 -41.64 32.92
C GLU A 68 5.04 -40.62 33.44
N GLU A 69 6.34 -40.89 33.30
CA GLU A 69 7.43 -39.98 33.69
C GLU A 69 7.77 -38.91 32.64
N ALA A 70 7.47 -39.12 31.35
CA ALA A 70 7.77 -38.15 30.27
C ALA A 70 6.79 -36.98 30.23
N MET A 71 5.58 -37.16 30.77
CA MET A 71 4.46 -36.20 30.77
C MET A 71 4.79 -34.89 31.51
N VAL A 72 5.64 -34.92 32.53
CA VAL A 72 5.99 -33.72 33.32
C VAL A 72 7.01 -32.84 32.60
N GLY A 73 7.93 -33.45 31.83
CA GLY A 73 8.94 -32.71 31.06
C GLY A 73 8.36 -32.07 29.80
N THR A 74 7.57 -32.81 29.04
CA THR A 74 7.02 -32.36 27.75
C THR A 74 5.91 -31.32 27.92
N LEU A 75 5.12 -31.40 29.00
CA LEU A 75 4.10 -30.38 29.30
C LEU A 75 4.72 -29.03 29.67
N GLY A 76 5.87 -29.03 30.34
CA GLY A 76 6.64 -27.80 30.62
C GLY A 76 7.19 -27.16 29.34
N GLU A 77 7.71 -27.98 28.44
CA GLU A 77 8.24 -27.51 27.15
C GLU A 77 7.13 -27.03 26.20
N PHE A 78 5.98 -27.71 26.18
CA PHE A 78 4.78 -27.28 25.45
C PHE A 78 4.25 -25.93 25.96
N ASN A 79 4.13 -25.76 27.29
CA ASN A 79 3.73 -24.48 27.86
C ASN A 79 4.73 -23.37 27.51
N ARG A 80 6.03 -23.67 27.48
CA ARG A 80 7.05 -22.70 27.06
C ARG A 80 6.93 -22.34 25.59
N LEU A 81 6.75 -23.32 24.70
CA LEU A 81 6.62 -23.10 23.26
C LEU A 81 5.34 -22.33 22.92
N THR A 82 4.23 -22.66 23.59
CA THR A 82 2.96 -21.94 23.47
C THR A 82 3.10 -20.49 23.91
N LEU A 83 3.79 -20.26 25.03
CA LEU A 83 4.11 -18.91 25.50
C LEU A 83 5.01 -18.15 24.52
N GLU A 84 6.01 -18.79 23.93
CA GLU A 84 6.88 -18.19 22.91
C GLU A 84 6.08 -17.78 21.66
N VAL A 85 5.14 -18.61 21.21
CA VAL A 85 4.24 -18.29 20.10
C VAL A 85 3.36 -17.09 20.45
N GLU A 86 2.76 -17.07 21.64
CA GLU A 86 1.89 -15.97 22.07
C GLU A 86 2.65 -14.65 22.23
N LEU A 87 3.89 -14.70 22.71
CA LEU A 87 4.76 -13.52 22.75
C LEU A 87 5.16 -13.06 21.35
N ALA A 88 5.43 -13.99 20.42
CA ALA A 88 5.76 -13.66 19.04
C ALA A 88 4.57 -13.02 18.29
N THR A 89 3.35 -13.52 18.49
CA THR A 89 2.14 -12.94 17.90
C THR A 89 1.86 -11.55 18.49
N GLN A 90 2.04 -11.37 19.80
CA GLN A 90 1.88 -10.07 20.44
C GLN A 90 2.93 -9.05 19.98
N ALA A 91 4.18 -9.48 19.79
CA ALA A 91 5.23 -8.65 19.21
C ALA A 91 4.90 -8.23 17.77
N LEU A 92 4.44 -9.16 16.94
CA LEU A 92 4.01 -8.88 15.57
C LEU A 92 2.84 -7.87 15.54
N ALA A 93 1.82 -8.07 16.38
CA ALA A 93 0.68 -7.15 16.49
C ALA A 93 1.13 -5.73 16.88
N SER A 94 2.09 -5.61 17.80
CA SER A 94 2.65 -4.32 18.20
C SER A 94 3.41 -3.62 17.06
N SER A 95 4.18 -4.39 16.27
CA SER A 95 4.89 -3.88 15.11
C SER A 95 3.93 -3.39 14.04
N LEU A 96 2.87 -4.15 13.74
CA LEU A 96 1.83 -3.76 12.79
C LEU A 96 1.11 -2.48 13.24
N ALA A 97 0.74 -2.39 14.52
CA ALA A 97 0.11 -1.19 15.06
C ALA A 97 1.01 0.06 14.91
N SER A 98 2.31 -0.07 15.13
CA SER A 98 3.25 1.04 14.93
C SER A 98 3.43 1.42 13.44
N PHE A 99 3.41 0.43 12.55
CA PHE A 99 3.47 0.66 11.11
C PHE A 99 2.21 1.38 10.61
N GLU A 100 1.03 0.95 11.04
CA GLU A 100 -0.23 1.62 10.74
C GLU A 100 -0.28 3.05 11.28
N ALA A 101 0.26 3.29 12.48
CA ALA A 101 0.38 4.63 13.03
C ALA A 101 1.29 5.53 12.18
N ALA A 102 2.43 5.01 11.71
CA ALA A 102 3.34 5.74 10.82
C ALA A 102 2.71 6.04 9.46
N VAL A 103 1.98 5.09 8.87
CA VAL A 103 1.24 5.29 7.61
C VAL A 103 0.15 6.35 7.78
N ASN A 104 -0.63 6.30 8.86
CA ASN A 104 -1.64 7.32 9.16
C ASN A 104 -1.03 8.72 9.30
N GLU A 105 0.10 8.84 9.99
CA GLU A 105 0.79 10.13 10.16
C GLU A 105 1.33 10.67 8.82
N MET A 106 1.90 9.80 7.97
CA MET A 106 2.30 10.20 6.61
C MET A 106 1.11 10.67 5.76
N GLN A 107 -0.05 10.00 5.84
CA GLN A 107 -1.26 10.43 5.15
C GLN A 107 -1.70 11.82 5.62
N ARG A 108 -1.69 12.09 6.94
CA ARG A 108 -2.01 13.42 7.50
C ARG A 108 -1.05 14.51 7.03
N GLN A 109 0.23 14.19 6.84
CA GLN A 109 1.22 15.14 6.33
C GLN A 109 1.07 15.38 4.82
N SER A 110 0.75 14.35 4.03
CA SER A 110 0.54 14.49 2.59
C SER A 110 -0.67 15.37 2.23
N VAL A 111 -1.76 15.28 3.01
CA VAL A 111 -2.96 16.13 2.82
C VAL A 111 -2.65 17.61 3.11
N ASN A 112 -1.75 17.89 4.06
CA ASN A 112 -1.35 19.27 4.40
C ASN A 112 -0.40 19.92 3.36
N MET A 113 0.11 19.19 2.37
CA MET A 113 0.91 19.75 1.26
C MET A 113 0.09 20.12 0.01
N LEU A 114 -1.23 19.92 0.01
CA LEU A 114 -2.11 20.33 -1.10
C LEU A 114 -2.79 21.70 -0.90
N VAL A 115 -2.46 22.45 0.16
CA VAL A 115 -2.86 23.87 0.29
C VAL A 115 -1.66 24.78 -0.02
N VAL A 116 -1.04 24.58 -1.18
CA VAL A 116 -0.27 25.64 -1.85
C VAL A 116 -1.09 26.08 -3.06
N SER A 117 -1.91 27.09 -2.80
CA SER A 117 -2.32 28.10 -3.79
C SER A 117 -1.05 28.67 -4.48
N PRO A 118 -1.02 28.98 -5.79
CA PRO A 118 -2.15 29.40 -6.63
C PRO A 118 -2.23 28.70 -8.01
N PRO A 119 -3.35 28.82 -8.75
CA PRO A 119 -3.34 28.58 -10.19
C PRO A 119 -2.64 29.76 -10.90
N HIS A 120 -1.33 29.63 -11.13
CA HIS A 120 -0.68 30.42 -12.17
C HIS A 120 -0.92 29.72 -13.51
N LEU A 121 -1.89 30.21 -14.28
CA LEU A 121 -1.91 29.93 -15.71
C LEU A 121 -0.73 30.67 -16.36
N PRO A 122 0.12 29.98 -17.16
CA PRO A 122 1.01 30.66 -18.07
C PRO A 122 0.18 31.16 -19.26
N ASP A 123 -0.40 32.35 -19.15
CA ASP A 123 -1.06 32.98 -20.30
C ASP A 123 -0.03 33.85 -21.06
N ALA A 124 0.94 33.16 -21.66
CA ALA A 124 1.84 33.78 -22.63
C ALA A 124 1.21 33.69 -24.02
N ALA A 125 0.65 34.84 -24.42
CA ALA A 125 0.47 35.35 -25.77
C ALA A 125 -0.21 34.45 -26.81
N THR A 126 -1.34 34.92 -27.36
CA THR A 126 -1.50 35.25 -28.79
C THR A 126 -2.98 35.24 -29.17
N TYR A 127 -3.63 36.39 -29.11
CA TYR A 127 -4.72 36.76 -30.02
C TYR A 127 -4.62 38.27 -30.35
N PRO A 128 -4.89 38.70 -31.59
CA PRO A 128 -4.08 39.68 -32.31
C PRO A 128 -4.59 41.12 -32.16
N ARG A 129 -4.59 41.65 -30.94
CA ARG A 129 -4.89 43.09 -30.74
C ARG A 129 -3.90 44.02 -31.42
N ARG A 130 -2.65 43.59 -31.61
CA ARG A 130 -1.63 44.43 -32.26
C ARG A 130 -2.02 44.88 -33.67
N ALA A 131 -2.63 44.01 -34.48
CA ALA A 131 -3.08 44.41 -35.82
C ALA A 131 -4.20 45.45 -35.75
N VAL A 132 -5.13 45.28 -34.81
CA VAL A 132 -6.26 46.22 -34.58
C VAL A 132 -5.76 47.55 -34.05
N ASP A 133 -4.85 47.54 -33.06
CA ASP A 133 -4.28 48.75 -32.47
C ASP A 133 -3.41 49.50 -33.48
N THR A 134 -2.62 48.79 -34.31
CA THR A 134 -1.83 49.41 -35.38
C THR A 134 -2.74 50.00 -36.45
N ALA A 135 -3.83 49.31 -36.82
CA ALA A 135 -4.82 49.84 -37.75
C ALA A 135 -5.56 51.07 -37.20
N LEU A 136 -5.88 51.07 -35.90
CA LEU A 136 -6.51 52.21 -35.22
C LEU A 136 -5.60 53.44 -35.23
N VAL A 137 -4.32 53.26 -34.87
CA VAL A 137 -3.33 54.33 -34.88
C VAL A 137 -3.10 54.86 -36.30
N ALA A 138 -3.00 53.98 -37.30
CA ALA A 138 -2.87 54.37 -38.70
C ALA A 138 -4.08 55.19 -39.19
N LEU A 139 -5.30 54.79 -38.81
CA LEU A 139 -6.53 55.51 -39.17
C LEU A 139 -6.59 56.89 -38.51
N CYS A 140 -6.24 57.01 -37.23
CA CYS A 140 -6.13 58.29 -36.55
C CYS A 140 -5.08 59.21 -37.20
N ALA A 141 -3.91 58.67 -37.54
CA ALA A 141 -2.86 59.44 -38.22
C ALA A 141 -3.30 59.95 -39.59
N LEU A 142 -4.05 59.14 -40.35
CA LEU A 142 -4.59 59.52 -41.66
C LEU A 142 -5.62 60.66 -41.52
N MET A 143 -6.50 60.59 -40.51
CA MET A 143 -7.42 61.69 -40.21
C MET A 143 -6.71 63.01 -39.89
N VAL A 144 -5.64 62.96 -39.09
CA VAL A 144 -4.85 64.17 -38.80
C VAL A 144 -4.16 64.67 -40.06
N PHE A 145 -3.60 63.78 -40.87
CA PHE A 145 -2.93 64.13 -42.12
C PHE A 145 -3.87 64.83 -43.11
N THR A 146 -5.10 64.35 -43.29
CA THR A 146 -6.06 64.98 -44.21
C THR A 146 -6.46 66.38 -43.76
N ILE A 147 -6.62 66.60 -42.46
CA ILE A 147 -6.91 67.92 -41.89
C ILE A 147 -5.75 68.87 -42.18
N VAL A 148 -4.52 68.47 -41.86
CA VAL A 148 -3.32 69.28 -42.10
C VAL A 148 -3.13 69.57 -43.59
N TYR A 149 -3.32 68.56 -44.44
CA TYR A 149 -3.23 68.71 -45.89
C TYR A 149 -4.28 69.69 -46.42
N LEU A 150 -5.52 69.62 -45.94
CA LEU A 150 -6.59 70.54 -46.34
C LEU A 150 -6.28 71.97 -45.92
N PHE A 151 -5.77 72.18 -44.69
CA PHE A 151 -5.32 73.51 -44.26
C PHE A 151 -4.16 74.03 -45.13
N ALA A 152 -3.17 73.18 -45.42
CA ALA A 152 -2.04 73.56 -46.28
C ALA A 152 -2.50 73.87 -47.72
N SER A 153 -3.45 73.09 -48.25
CA SER A 153 -4.04 73.32 -49.57
C SER A 153 -4.87 74.59 -49.60
N ALA A 154 -5.69 74.86 -48.58
CA ALA A 154 -6.45 76.10 -48.48
C ALA A 154 -5.53 77.32 -48.46
N ILE A 155 -4.44 77.28 -47.69
CA ILE A 155 -3.45 78.37 -47.68
C ILE A 155 -2.79 78.53 -49.06
N ARG A 156 -2.49 77.41 -49.76
CA ARG A 156 -1.91 77.46 -51.10
C ARG A 156 -2.87 78.07 -52.12
N ASP A 157 -4.15 77.72 -52.07
CA ASP A 157 -5.18 78.24 -52.99
C ASP A 157 -5.47 79.73 -52.73
N HIS A 158 -5.27 80.21 -51.50
CA HIS A 158 -5.36 81.64 -51.19
C HIS A 158 -4.16 82.47 -51.64
N MET A 159 -3.10 81.84 -52.14
CA MET A 159 -1.86 82.51 -52.55
C MET A 159 -1.63 82.50 -54.08
N PHE A 160 -2.63 82.10 -54.86
CA PHE A 160 -2.69 82.24 -56.32
C PHE A 160 -3.82 83.17 -56.76
#